data_AF-A0A8S2AVH4-F1
#
_entry.id   AF-A0A8S2AVH4-F1
#
_cell.length_a   1.000
_cell.length_b   1.000
_cell.length_c   1.000
_cell.angle_alpha   90.00
_cell.angle_beta   90.00
_cell.angle_gamma   90.00
#
_symmetry.space_group_name_H-M   'P 1'
#
loop_
_entity.id
_entity.type
_entity.pdbx_description
1 polymer ?
#
loop_
_entity_poly.entity_id
_entity_poly.type
_entity_poly.pdbx_seq_one_letter_code
_entity_poly.pdbx_strand_id
1 'polypeptide(L)'
;MARPTEFQGSFLSRISIRRNQIVSMDVNHEHELEELEYFQKHVAERFSELITSPSPHHSSSSSSDAAAVSHPSDPILSIPWLQNLLDVFMSCEAEFKAVLSTTQISKSPSLERVLPEMLDRILKALDLCNAVVNGIDSVRQSRRLAEIAVTALKQRPLCDGSVRRAKRALTSLLIGLNADERRDRNSGGSGSSNQRRTTSRSWSFGTRSNVTGGGSYGQVVSKNWSATKQIQAMVANLVLPRGAEASGPVMPVYIMSSVMVLVTWVLVAAVPCQTSSVLVAPLPLPKHQSWASAAVNIQERIGEELKRKEKRCGGGGGGLMEEMQRMEKIGLSLMEFAERFRYPADEEEEVEVAEKVDEMEEICRGMEVGLEDLQRQVRQVFHRLVRSRIEIVSVLDQAPAI
;
A
#
# COMPACT_ATOMS: atom_id res chain seq x y z
N MET A 1 -9.77 -45.59 -86.47
CA MET A 1 -9.67 -44.13 -86.55
C MET A 1 -10.01 -43.54 -85.18
N ALA A 2 -9.15 -42.63 -84.70
CA ALA A 2 -9.23 -41.79 -83.50
C ALA A 2 -10.61 -41.12 -83.29
N ARG A 3 -11.07 -40.62 -82.12
CA ARG A 3 -10.58 -40.37 -80.75
C ARG A 3 -11.86 -40.13 -79.89
N PRO A 4 -11.80 -40.25 -78.54
CA PRO A 4 -12.87 -39.84 -77.64
C PRO A 4 -12.79 -38.33 -77.34
N THR A 5 -13.92 -37.64 -77.22
CA THR A 5 -13.96 -36.27 -76.67
C THR A 5 -14.49 -36.29 -75.24
N GLU A 6 -13.68 -35.74 -74.36
CA GLU A 6 -13.73 -35.75 -72.91
C GLU A 6 -14.93 -34.97 -72.36
N PHE A 7 -15.55 -35.55 -71.33
CA PHE A 7 -16.42 -34.84 -70.40
C PHE A 7 -15.54 -33.97 -69.50
N GLN A 8 -15.45 -32.67 -69.79
CA GLN A 8 -14.72 -31.72 -68.96
C GLN A 8 -15.53 -31.42 -67.70
N GLY A 9 -15.24 -32.19 -66.63
CA GLY A 9 -15.76 -31.95 -65.29
C GLY A 9 -15.33 -30.57 -64.79
N SER A 10 -16.30 -29.69 -64.60
CA SER A 10 -16.12 -28.39 -63.97
C SER A 10 -15.89 -28.57 -62.46
N PHE A 11 -14.63 -28.76 -62.06
CA PHE A 11 -14.21 -28.99 -60.66
C PHE A 11 -13.78 -27.72 -59.92
N LEU A 12 -13.95 -26.51 -60.48
CA LEU A 12 -13.39 -25.28 -59.90
C LEU A 12 -14.40 -24.20 -59.47
N SER A 13 -15.71 -24.50 -59.39
CA SER A 13 -16.70 -23.55 -58.83
C SER A 13 -17.01 -23.74 -57.34
N ARG A 14 -16.23 -24.55 -56.60
CA ARG A 14 -16.43 -24.80 -55.15
C ARG A 14 -15.30 -24.29 -54.24
N ILE A 15 -14.52 -23.29 -54.68
CA ILE A 15 -13.53 -22.62 -53.82
C ILE A 15 -13.72 -21.10 -53.88
N SER A 16 -14.95 -20.63 -53.63
CA SER A 16 -15.20 -19.21 -53.42
C SER A 16 -16.30 -19.04 -52.38
N ILE A 17 -15.90 -19.15 -51.11
CA ILE A 17 -16.55 -18.64 -49.89
C ILE A 17 -15.54 -19.01 -48.79
N ARG A 18 -14.75 -18.04 -48.31
CA ARG A 18 -13.92 -18.01 -47.07
C ARG A 18 -12.88 -16.87 -47.09
N ARG A 19 -12.88 -15.95 -48.06
CA ARG A 19 -11.89 -14.86 -48.09
C ARG A 19 -12.24 -13.64 -47.21
N ASN A 20 -13.50 -13.47 -46.79
CA ASN A 20 -13.93 -12.34 -45.95
C ASN A 20 -13.97 -12.63 -44.44
N GLN A 21 -13.68 -13.86 -44.01
CA GLN A 21 -13.72 -14.22 -42.58
C GLN A 21 -12.37 -14.01 -41.87
N ILE A 22 -11.27 -13.91 -42.63
CA ILE A 22 -9.91 -13.75 -42.09
C ILE A 22 -9.64 -12.27 -41.75
N VAL A 23 -10.08 -11.35 -42.62
CA VAL A 23 -9.86 -9.90 -42.43
C VAL A 23 -10.57 -9.36 -41.18
N SER A 24 -11.76 -9.87 -40.82
CA SER A 24 -12.48 -9.43 -39.62
C SER A 24 -11.93 -10.02 -38.32
N MET A 25 -11.20 -11.15 -38.36
CA MET A 25 -10.53 -11.70 -37.19
C MET A 25 -9.19 -11.00 -36.92
N ASP A 26 -8.45 -10.63 -37.97
CA ASP A 26 -7.20 -9.86 -37.85
C ASP A 26 -7.43 -8.47 -37.25
N VAL A 27 -8.44 -7.72 -37.72
CA VAL A 27 -8.70 -6.35 -37.22
C VAL A 27 -9.08 -6.34 -35.73
N ASN A 28 -9.80 -7.35 -35.24
CA ASN A 28 -10.15 -7.47 -33.82
C ASN A 28 -8.93 -7.87 -32.97
N HIS A 29 -8.04 -8.70 -33.50
CA HIS A 29 -6.82 -9.11 -32.80
C HIS A 29 -5.78 -7.98 -32.74
N GLU A 30 -5.63 -7.20 -33.80
CA GLU A 30 -4.75 -6.01 -33.82
C GLU A 30 -5.20 -4.96 -32.80
N HIS A 31 -6.52 -4.71 -32.69
CA HIS A 31 -7.08 -3.79 -31.70
C HIS A 31 -6.85 -4.27 -30.25
N GLU A 32 -7.06 -5.57 -29.97
CA GLU A 32 -6.78 -6.15 -28.64
C GLU A 32 -5.29 -6.03 -28.25
N LEU A 33 -4.38 -6.17 -29.22
CA LEU A 33 -2.94 -6.00 -29.00
C LEU A 33 -2.57 -4.52 -28.75
N GLU A 34 -3.20 -3.58 -29.46
CA GLU A 34 -3.00 -2.15 -29.25
C GLU A 34 -3.45 -1.70 -27.85
N GLU A 35 -4.63 -2.16 -27.39
CA GLU A 35 -5.10 -1.89 -26.03
C GLU A 35 -4.19 -2.49 -24.95
N LEU A 36 -3.66 -3.69 -25.21
CA LEU A 36 -2.68 -4.34 -24.32
C LEU A 36 -1.37 -3.55 -24.21
N GLU A 37 -0.85 -3.05 -25.33
CA GLU A 37 0.34 -2.22 -25.36
C GLU A 37 0.10 -0.87 -24.67
N TYR A 38 -1.06 -0.25 -24.93
CA TYR A 38 -1.48 0.97 -24.27
C TYR A 38 -1.52 0.81 -22.75
N PHE A 39 -2.14 -0.26 -22.25
CA PHE A 39 -2.19 -0.54 -20.81
C PHE A 39 -0.79 -0.69 -20.20
N GLN A 40 0.09 -1.45 -20.86
CA GLN A 40 1.48 -1.62 -20.40
C GLN A 40 2.23 -0.28 -20.33
N LYS A 41 2.07 0.54 -21.37
CA LYS A 41 2.66 1.86 -21.44
C LYS A 41 2.11 2.79 -20.36
N HIS A 42 0.79 2.79 -20.14
CA HIS A 42 0.15 3.57 -19.09
C HIS A 42 0.67 3.20 -17.70
N VAL A 43 0.79 1.91 -17.40
CA VAL A 43 1.39 1.44 -16.12
C VAL A 43 2.83 1.95 -16.01
N ALA A 44 3.63 1.82 -17.07
CA ALA A 44 5.02 2.29 -17.08
C ALA A 44 5.13 3.81 -16.80
N GLU A 45 4.30 4.61 -17.47
CA GLU A 45 4.27 6.07 -17.36
C GLU A 45 3.84 6.50 -15.97
N ARG A 46 2.72 5.99 -15.46
CA ARG A 46 2.20 6.36 -14.13
C ARG A 46 3.18 6.03 -13.00
N PHE A 47 3.85 4.88 -13.06
CA PHE A 47 4.87 4.52 -12.07
C PHE A 47 6.16 5.33 -12.22
N SER A 48 6.52 5.75 -13.44
CA SER A 48 7.67 6.62 -13.67
C SER A 48 7.39 8.04 -13.16
N GLU A 49 6.19 8.57 -13.41
CA GLU A 49 5.71 9.84 -12.87
C GLU A 49 5.72 9.83 -11.35
N LEU A 50 5.33 8.73 -10.69
CA LEU A 50 5.38 8.60 -9.22
C LEU A 50 6.80 8.75 -8.64
N ILE A 51 7.84 8.41 -9.41
CA ILE A 51 9.24 8.56 -8.99
C ILE A 51 9.73 10.00 -9.22
N THR A 52 9.23 10.66 -10.27
CA THR A 52 9.70 11.98 -10.72
C THR A 52 8.86 13.15 -10.21
N SER A 53 7.62 12.93 -9.78
CA SER A 53 6.64 13.97 -9.46
C SER A 53 7.00 14.75 -8.17
N PRO A 54 7.07 16.10 -8.24
CA PRO A 54 6.88 16.99 -7.11
C PRO A 54 5.37 17.33 -6.98
N SER A 55 4.79 17.20 -5.79
CA SER A 55 3.37 17.48 -5.54
C SER A 55 3.01 18.96 -5.78
N PRO A 56 1.86 19.27 -6.42
CA PRO A 56 1.38 20.63 -6.64
C PRO A 56 0.66 21.25 -5.42
N HIS A 57 0.61 20.59 -4.26
CA HIS A 57 -0.15 21.05 -3.10
C HIS A 57 0.62 21.97 -2.15
N HIS A 58 1.24 23.02 -2.69
CA HIS A 58 1.53 24.26 -1.94
C HIS A 58 1.34 25.46 -2.86
N SER A 59 0.11 25.97 -2.92
CA SER A 59 -0.19 27.23 -3.60
C SER A 59 0.40 28.41 -2.83
N SER A 60 1.28 29.18 -3.49
CA SER A 60 1.26 30.65 -3.64
C SER A 60 2.62 31.33 -3.45
N SER A 61 3.36 31.52 -4.55
CA SER A 61 4.10 32.77 -4.84
C SER A 61 4.71 32.70 -6.25
N SER A 62 3.96 33.14 -7.25
CA SER A 62 4.53 33.43 -8.57
C SER A 62 5.18 34.82 -8.54
N SER A 63 6.50 34.86 -8.41
CA SER A 63 7.32 35.86 -9.08
C SER A 63 8.48 35.15 -9.76
N SER A 64 8.54 35.32 -11.07
CA SER A 64 9.57 34.93 -12.02
C SER A 64 11.00 35.03 -11.46
N ASP A 65 11.77 33.95 -11.59
CA ASP A 65 12.95 33.94 -12.47
C ASP A 65 13.59 32.55 -12.54
N ALA A 66 14.19 32.28 -13.69
CA ALA A 66 14.78 31.02 -14.09
C ALA A 66 16.08 30.71 -13.32
N ALA A 67 16.09 29.58 -12.63
CA ALA A 67 17.27 28.73 -12.45
C ALA A 67 16.80 27.33 -12.05
N ALA A 68 17.30 26.31 -12.73
CA ALA A 68 17.07 24.91 -12.41
C ALA A 68 17.60 24.58 -11.01
N VAL A 69 16.75 24.76 -10.00
CA VAL A 69 16.94 24.23 -8.66
C VAL A 69 15.97 23.07 -8.57
N SER A 70 16.51 21.85 -8.53
CA SER A 70 15.78 20.61 -8.30
C SER A 70 14.89 20.78 -7.06
N HIS A 71 13.59 21.01 -7.26
CA HIS A 71 12.62 20.94 -6.18
C HIS A 71 12.70 19.54 -5.56
N PRO A 72 12.80 19.42 -4.22
CA PRO A 72 12.82 18.11 -3.59
C PRO A 72 11.49 17.42 -3.91
N SER A 73 11.56 16.29 -4.61
CA SER A 73 10.42 15.37 -4.70
C SER A 73 9.99 14.97 -3.30
N ASP A 74 8.69 14.69 -3.13
CA ASP A 74 8.17 14.26 -1.83
C ASP A 74 8.96 13.04 -1.33
N PRO A 75 9.34 13.01 -0.04
CA PRO A 75 10.08 11.87 0.49
C PRO A 75 9.28 10.59 0.30
N ILE A 76 9.97 9.51 -0.08
CA ILE A 76 9.34 8.21 -0.31
C ILE A 76 8.64 7.76 0.97
N LEU A 77 7.45 7.15 0.85
CA LEU A 77 6.60 6.75 1.99
C LEU A 77 6.07 7.90 2.85
N SER A 78 6.17 9.16 2.43
CA SER A 78 5.37 10.24 3.01
C SER A 78 3.87 10.06 2.72
N ILE A 79 3.02 10.70 3.51
CA ILE A 79 1.57 10.64 3.29
C ILE A 79 1.17 11.06 1.88
N PRO A 80 1.65 12.20 1.32
CA PRO A 80 1.32 12.60 -0.05
C PRO A 80 1.81 11.58 -1.09
N TRP A 81 3.00 11.02 -0.89
CA TRP A 81 3.53 9.99 -1.79
C TRP A 81 2.67 8.71 -1.77
N LEU A 82 2.19 8.28 -0.60
CA LEU A 82 1.28 7.14 -0.47
C LEU A 82 -0.08 7.42 -1.12
N GLN A 83 -0.57 8.65 -1.04
CA GLN A 83 -1.80 9.05 -1.72
C GLN A 83 -1.64 8.96 -3.25
N ASN A 84 -0.55 9.52 -3.78
CA ASN A 84 -0.23 9.42 -5.21
C ASN A 84 -0.08 7.96 -5.67
N LEU A 85 0.51 7.09 -4.85
CA LEU A 85 0.58 5.65 -5.13
C LEU A 85 -0.81 5.01 -5.28
N LEU A 86 -1.75 5.37 -4.41
CA LEU A 86 -3.13 4.87 -4.48
C LEU A 86 -3.87 5.41 -5.71
N ASP A 87 -3.62 6.66 -6.08
CA ASP A 87 -4.19 7.26 -7.29
C ASP A 87 -3.64 6.57 -8.56
N VAL A 88 -2.34 6.28 -8.61
CA VAL A 88 -1.72 5.45 -9.67
C VAL A 88 -2.36 4.07 -9.72
N PHE A 89 -2.54 3.41 -8.57
CA PHE A 89 -3.22 2.10 -8.52
C PHE A 89 -4.63 2.16 -9.10
N MET A 90 -5.45 3.14 -8.69
CA MET A 90 -6.82 3.30 -9.17
C MET A 90 -6.89 3.64 -10.65
N SER A 91 -5.90 4.38 -11.17
CA SER A 91 -5.77 4.67 -12.59
C SER A 91 -5.43 3.40 -13.38
N CYS A 92 -4.45 2.61 -12.94
CA CYS A 92 -4.13 1.32 -13.56
C CYS A 92 -5.32 0.34 -13.50
N GLU A 93 -6.08 0.33 -12.41
CA GLU A 93 -7.28 -0.51 -12.26
C GLU A 93 -8.38 -0.14 -13.26
N ALA A 94 -8.56 1.16 -13.54
CA ALA A 94 -9.55 1.62 -14.51
C ALA A 94 -9.18 1.18 -15.94
N GLU A 95 -7.93 1.35 -16.35
CA GLU A 95 -7.45 0.92 -17.67
C GLU A 95 -7.48 -0.61 -17.80
N PHE A 96 -7.10 -1.34 -16.74
CA PHE A 96 -7.19 -2.79 -16.72
C PHE A 96 -8.62 -3.29 -16.97
N LYS A 97 -9.62 -2.62 -16.40
CA LYS A 97 -11.03 -2.95 -16.62
C LYS A 97 -11.49 -2.70 -18.05
N ALA A 98 -10.98 -1.65 -18.69
CA ALA A 98 -11.24 -1.41 -20.11
C ALA A 98 -10.73 -2.60 -20.94
N VAL A 99 -9.50 -3.04 -20.71
CA VAL A 99 -8.90 -4.21 -21.38
C VAL A 99 -9.66 -5.52 -21.10
N LEU A 100 -10.12 -5.73 -19.86
CA LEU A 100 -10.93 -6.92 -19.54
C LEU A 100 -12.31 -6.91 -20.21
N SER A 101 -12.85 -5.73 -20.51
CA SER A 101 -14.19 -5.60 -21.11
C SER A 101 -14.16 -5.87 -22.63
N THR A 102 -13.03 -5.61 -23.27
CA THR A 102 -12.84 -5.78 -24.72
C THR A 102 -12.39 -7.19 -25.06
N THR A 103 -11.59 -7.81 -24.18
CA THR A 103 -11.21 -9.22 -24.31
C THR A 103 -12.43 -10.13 -24.12
N GLN A 104 -12.75 -10.92 -25.13
CA GLN A 104 -13.87 -11.89 -25.08
C GLN A 104 -13.51 -13.06 -24.16
N ILE A 105 -13.70 -12.88 -22.85
CA ILE A 105 -13.27 -13.81 -21.79
C ILE A 105 -13.78 -15.24 -22.05
N SER A 106 -15.03 -15.38 -22.49
CA SER A 106 -15.69 -16.65 -22.82
C SER A 106 -15.07 -17.43 -23.99
N LYS A 107 -14.10 -16.84 -24.70
CA LYS A 107 -13.38 -17.49 -25.82
C LYS A 107 -11.92 -17.83 -25.48
N SER A 108 -11.47 -17.50 -24.26
CA SER A 108 -10.07 -17.61 -23.85
C SER A 108 -9.89 -18.54 -22.64
N PRO A 109 -9.70 -19.87 -22.85
CA PRO A 109 -9.57 -20.83 -21.74
C PRO A 109 -8.35 -20.56 -20.84
N SER A 110 -7.33 -19.85 -21.34
CA SER A 110 -6.18 -19.45 -20.53
C SER A 110 -6.52 -18.34 -19.53
N LEU A 111 -7.48 -17.47 -19.83
CA LEU A 111 -7.94 -16.39 -18.96
C LEU A 111 -8.82 -16.94 -17.83
N GLU A 112 -9.74 -17.86 -18.15
CA GLU A 112 -10.58 -18.56 -17.16
C GLU A 112 -9.74 -19.26 -16.07
N ARG A 113 -8.55 -19.74 -16.42
CA ARG A 113 -7.63 -20.38 -15.47
C ARG A 113 -6.99 -19.39 -14.49
N VAL A 114 -6.74 -18.14 -14.90
CA VAL A 114 -5.97 -17.16 -14.10
C VAL A 114 -6.87 -16.24 -13.28
N LEU A 115 -8.11 -16.01 -13.72
CA LEU A 115 -9.09 -15.19 -12.99
C LEU A 115 -9.40 -15.69 -11.56
N PRO A 116 -9.52 -17.00 -11.26
CA PRO A 116 -9.69 -17.49 -9.90
C PRO A 116 -8.55 -17.08 -8.96
N GLU A 117 -7.30 -17.08 -9.45
CA GLU A 117 -6.17 -16.62 -8.66
C GLU A 117 -6.21 -15.10 -8.44
N MET A 118 -6.68 -14.32 -9.42
CA MET A 118 -6.90 -12.89 -9.25
C MET A 118 -7.98 -12.61 -8.19
N LEU A 119 -9.09 -13.37 -8.21
CA LEU A 119 -10.14 -13.28 -7.19
C LEU A 119 -9.60 -13.57 -5.78
N ASP A 120 -8.76 -14.59 -5.65
CA ASP A 120 -8.09 -14.92 -4.39
C ASP A 120 -7.16 -13.77 -3.93
N ARG A 121 -6.38 -13.17 -4.84
CA ARG A 121 -5.55 -11.98 -4.54
C ARG A 121 -6.41 -10.78 -4.12
N ILE A 122 -7.55 -10.55 -4.77
CA ILE A 122 -8.49 -9.48 -4.38
C ILE A 122 -8.96 -9.68 -2.95
N LEU A 123 -9.36 -10.89 -2.55
CA LEU A 123 -9.78 -11.16 -1.17
C LEU A 123 -8.68 -10.83 -0.15
N LYS A 124 -7.44 -11.22 -0.44
CA LYS A 124 -6.29 -10.89 0.41
C LYS A 124 -6.01 -9.39 0.48
N ALA A 125 -6.11 -8.69 -0.66
CA ALA A 125 -5.97 -7.24 -0.72
C ALA A 125 -7.06 -6.52 0.10
N LEU A 126 -8.30 -7.01 0.10
CA LEU A 126 -9.39 -6.48 0.93
C LEU A 126 -9.08 -6.60 2.42
N ASP A 127 -8.59 -7.76 2.86
CA ASP A 127 -8.19 -7.96 4.26
C ASP A 127 -7.00 -7.06 4.65
N LEU A 128 -6.06 -6.86 3.73
CA LEU A 128 -4.93 -5.96 3.93
C LEU A 128 -5.35 -4.49 3.97
N CYS A 129 -6.33 -4.07 3.15
CA CYS A 129 -6.93 -2.73 3.27
C CYS A 129 -7.52 -2.50 4.66
N ASN A 130 -8.24 -3.49 5.20
CA ASN A 130 -8.76 -3.41 6.57
C ASN A 130 -7.63 -3.31 7.62
N ALA A 131 -6.55 -4.08 7.44
CA ALA A 131 -5.38 -4.01 8.32
C ALA A 131 -4.70 -2.62 8.26
N VAL A 132 -4.55 -2.06 7.06
CA VAL A 132 -3.98 -0.74 6.83
C VAL A 132 -4.84 0.35 7.47
N VAL A 133 -6.16 0.30 7.34
CA VAL A 133 -7.08 1.25 8.01
C VAL A 133 -6.89 1.22 9.54
N ASN A 134 -6.84 0.04 10.14
CA ASN A 134 -6.58 -0.10 11.58
C ASN A 134 -5.18 0.40 11.97
N GLY A 135 -4.20 0.21 11.09
CA GLY A 135 -2.86 0.76 11.25
C GLY A 135 -2.87 2.29 11.22
N ILE A 136 -3.61 2.91 10.29
CA ILE A 136 -3.79 4.38 10.22
C ILE A 136 -4.44 4.91 11.51
N ASP A 137 -5.43 4.20 12.07
CA ASP A 137 -6.02 4.56 13.37
C ASP A 137 -4.99 4.51 14.51
N SER A 138 -4.09 3.53 14.48
CA SER A 138 -2.97 3.46 15.43
C SER A 138 -2.01 4.64 15.28
N VAL A 139 -1.75 5.08 14.05
CA VAL A 139 -0.96 6.29 13.79
C VAL A 139 -1.66 7.54 14.31
N ARG A 140 -2.98 7.68 14.12
CA ARG A 140 -3.74 8.79 14.69
C ARG A 140 -3.65 8.83 16.21
N GLN A 141 -3.64 7.68 16.87
CA GLN A 141 -3.45 7.61 18.30
C GLN A 141 -2.06 8.09 18.73
N SER A 142 -1.00 7.74 17.98
CA SER A 142 0.35 8.28 18.20
C SER A 142 0.38 9.80 18.01
N ARG A 143 -0.20 10.33 16.93
CA ARG A 143 -0.35 11.78 16.69
C ARG A 143 -0.98 12.49 17.89
N ARG A 144 -2.08 11.95 18.43
CA ARG A 144 -2.76 12.53 19.61
C ARG A 144 -1.87 12.54 20.87
N LEU A 145 -1.02 11.54 21.06
CA LEU A 145 -0.06 11.53 22.17
C LEU A 145 1.03 12.59 21.98
N ALA A 146 1.50 12.80 20.74
CA ALA A 146 2.43 13.86 20.42
C ALA A 146 1.83 15.26 20.68
N GLU A 147 0.56 15.51 20.30
CA GLU A 147 -0.14 16.77 20.61
C GLU A 147 -0.24 17.03 22.12
N ILE A 148 -0.45 16.01 22.94
CA ILE A 148 -0.45 16.16 24.41
C ILE A 148 0.94 16.60 24.90
N ALA A 149 2.01 16.08 24.32
CA ALA A 149 3.37 16.49 24.65
C ALA A 149 3.63 17.94 24.22
N VAL A 150 3.27 18.29 22.97
CA VAL A 150 3.37 19.65 22.42
C VAL A 150 2.64 20.65 23.32
N THR A 151 1.35 20.42 23.60
CA THR A 151 0.55 21.33 24.42
C THR A 151 1.06 21.48 25.86
N ALA A 152 1.75 20.47 26.40
CA ALA A 152 2.38 20.56 27.70
C ALA A 152 3.69 21.38 27.65
N LEU A 153 4.54 21.16 26.65
CA LEU A 153 5.84 21.84 26.51
C LEU A 153 5.73 23.27 25.94
N LYS A 154 4.58 23.67 25.38
CA LYS A 154 4.29 25.07 25.00
C LYS A 154 3.91 25.97 26.17
N GLN A 155 3.61 25.42 27.35
CA GLN A 155 3.26 26.24 28.51
C GLN A 155 4.47 27.07 28.97
N ARG A 156 4.22 28.34 29.32
CA ARG A 156 5.24 29.27 29.85
C ARG A 156 4.75 29.90 31.16
N PRO A 157 5.59 29.97 32.22
CA PRO A 157 6.92 29.36 32.32
C PRO A 157 6.85 27.82 32.31
N LEU A 158 7.92 27.15 31.86
CA LEU A 158 8.00 25.70 31.95
C LEU A 158 8.06 25.29 33.42
N CYS A 159 7.21 24.35 33.81
CA CYS A 159 7.15 23.86 35.19
C CYS A 159 7.30 22.34 35.21
N ASP A 160 7.76 21.83 36.35
CA ASP A 160 7.88 20.39 36.61
C ASP A 160 6.61 19.59 36.24
N GLY A 161 5.44 20.17 36.47
CA GLY A 161 4.16 19.53 36.15
C GLY A 161 3.94 19.33 34.64
N SER A 162 4.23 20.35 33.84
CA SER A 162 4.05 20.29 32.39
C SER A 162 5.06 19.35 31.74
N VAL A 163 6.33 19.38 32.17
CA VAL A 163 7.37 18.47 31.71
C VAL A 163 7.06 17.02 32.08
N ARG A 164 6.58 16.74 33.30
CA ARG A 164 6.15 15.38 33.69
C ARG A 164 4.96 14.88 32.85
N ARG A 165 4.04 15.77 32.47
CA ARG A 165 2.91 15.43 31.58
C ARG A 165 3.42 15.09 30.19
N ALA A 166 4.30 15.91 29.63
CA ALA A 166 4.94 15.67 28.35
C ALA A 166 5.69 14.33 28.34
N LYS A 167 6.51 14.08 29.37
CA LYS A 167 7.23 12.81 29.55
C LYS A 167 6.32 11.60 29.46
N ARG A 168 5.19 11.59 30.19
CA ARG A 168 4.23 10.46 30.14
C ARG A 168 3.62 10.25 28.75
N ALA A 169 3.30 11.34 28.06
CA ALA A 169 2.75 11.29 26.71
C ALA A 169 3.79 10.75 25.72
N LEU A 170 5.04 11.27 25.78
CA LEU A 170 6.16 10.82 24.97
C LEU A 170 6.52 9.35 25.24
N THR A 171 6.44 8.87 26.48
CA THR A 171 6.71 7.46 26.78
C THR A 171 5.68 6.57 26.12
N SER A 172 4.41 6.98 26.17
CA SER A 172 3.31 6.24 25.54
C SER A 172 3.42 6.28 24.01
N LEU A 173 3.83 7.44 23.45
CA LEU A 173 4.08 7.63 22.02
C LEU A 173 5.15 6.67 21.53
N LEU A 174 6.33 6.69 22.13
CA LEU A 174 7.48 5.87 21.71
C LEU A 174 7.21 4.38 21.85
N ILE A 175 6.44 3.96 22.87
CA ILE A 175 5.95 2.58 22.98
C ILE A 175 4.98 2.24 21.85
N GLY A 176 4.06 3.14 21.51
CA GLY A 176 3.09 2.95 20.44
C GLY A 176 3.73 2.84 19.05
N LEU A 177 4.76 3.64 18.78
CA LEU A 177 5.52 3.60 17.53
C LEU A 177 6.31 2.30 17.33
N ASN A 178 6.61 1.58 18.42
CA ASN A 178 7.42 0.36 18.45
C ASN A 178 6.62 -0.89 18.91
N ALA A 179 5.29 -0.86 18.81
CA ALA A 179 4.41 -1.83 19.48
C ALA A 179 4.47 -3.28 18.94
N ASP A 180 4.97 -3.52 17.71
CA ASP A 180 5.03 -4.87 17.12
C ASP A 180 6.00 -5.80 17.88
N GLU A 181 7.01 -5.25 18.57
CA GLU A 181 7.99 -6.02 19.35
C GLU A 181 7.39 -6.67 20.62
N ARG A 182 6.33 -6.08 21.19
CA ARG A 182 5.77 -6.51 22.50
C ARG A 182 4.77 -7.64 22.42
N ARG A 183 4.16 -7.91 21.26
CA ARG A 183 3.25 -9.06 21.08
C ARG A 183 4.03 -10.37 20.92
N ASP A 184 5.14 -10.33 20.21
CA ASP A 184 5.96 -11.53 19.96
C ASP A 184 6.79 -11.92 21.18
N ARG A 185 7.33 -10.96 21.94
CA ARG A 185 8.09 -11.24 23.18
C ARG A 185 7.24 -11.84 24.30
N ASN A 186 5.93 -11.57 24.33
CA ASN A 186 5.04 -12.13 25.35
C ASN A 186 4.49 -13.51 24.98
N SER A 187 4.96 -14.11 23.87
CA SER A 187 4.47 -15.37 23.31
C SER A 187 5.45 -16.55 23.48
N GLY A 188 6.58 -16.36 24.16
CA GLY A 188 7.54 -17.43 24.47
C GLY A 188 7.91 -17.47 25.95
N GLY A 189 7.17 -18.24 26.75
CA GLY A 189 7.55 -18.50 28.15
C GLY A 189 6.39 -18.86 29.05
N SER A 190 6.04 -20.15 29.08
CA SER A 190 5.35 -20.71 30.24
C SER A 190 6.35 -20.81 31.40
N GLY A 191 5.97 -20.28 32.56
CA GLY A 191 6.59 -20.58 33.85
C GLY A 191 7.61 -19.57 34.35
N SER A 192 7.20 -18.60 35.17
CA SER A 192 7.66 -18.48 36.57
C SER A 192 7.04 -17.26 37.26
N SER A 193 6.89 -17.43 38.56
CA SER A 193 6.08 -16.69 39.50
C SER A 193 6.67 -15.36 39.99
N ASN A 194 5.75 -14.47 40.35
CA ASN A 194 5.76 -13.55 41.50
C ASN A 194 6.70 -12.32 41.53
N GLN A 195 6.08 -11.22 42.03
CA GLN A 195 6.70 -10.05 42.69
C GLN A 195 7.22 -8.96 41.72
N ARG A 196 6.69 -7.74 41.63
CA ARG A 196 6.09 -6.85 42.64
C ARG A 196 4.98 -6.00 42.01
N ARG A 197 3.87 -5.88 42.74
CA ARG A 197 2.88 -4.80 42.56
C ARG A 197 3.56 -3.45 42.74
N THR A 198 3.66 -2.66 41.68
CA THR A 198 3.61 -1.20 41.79
C THR A 198 2.35 -0.76 41.07
N THR A 199 1.59 0.07 41.76
CA THR A 199 0.33 0.66 41.32
C THR A 199 0.56 1.62 40.16
N SER A 200 0.68 1.10 38.94
CA SER A 200 0.37 1.85 37.73
C SER A 200 -0.94 1.30 37.19
N ARG A 201 -1.98 2.13 37.28
CA ARG A 201 -3.25 1.88 36.60
C ARG A 201 -2.92 1.70 35.12
N SER A 202 -3.00 0.48 34.62
CA SER A 202 -2.97 0.20 33.19
C SER A 202 -4.23 0.82 32.61
N TRP A 203 -4.07 1.87 31.80
CA TRP A 203 -5.18 2.46 31.06
C TRP A 203 -5.51 1.51 29.91
N SER A 204 -6.25 0.46 30.22
CA SER A 204 -7.04 -0.24 29.23
C SER A 204 -8.13 0.72 28.76
N PHE A 205 -7.95 1.32 27.58
CA PHE A 205 -9.07 1.81 26.77
C PHE A 205 -9.85 0.60 26.27
N GLY A 206 -10.59 -0.02 27.18
CA GLY A 206 -11.76 -0.81 26.87
C GLY A 206 -12.96 0.03 27.26
N THR A 207 -13.76 0.42 26.27
CA THR A 207 -15.07 1.02 26.47
C THR A 207 -15.87 0.11 27.40
N ARG A 208 -15.96 0.47 28.69
CA ARG A 208 -16.92 -0.14 29.61
C ARG A 208 -18.29 0.46 29.32
N SER A 209 -18.97 -0.08 28.32
CA SER A 209 -20.44 -0.02 28.27
C SER A 209 -20.96 -1.29 28.92
N ASN A 210 -21.46 -1.16 30.14
CA ASN A 210 -22.27 -2.19 30.78
C ASN A 210 -23.73 -1.81 30.53
N VAL A 211 -24.23 -2.12 29.33
CA VAL A 211 -25.67 -2.24 29.05
C VAL A 211 -25.88 -3.54 28.30
N THR A 212 -26.79 -4.32 28.85
CA THR A 212 -27.38 -5.56 28.37
C THR A 212 -27.64 -5.59 26.85
N GLY A 213 -27.15 -6.64 26.17
CA GLY A 213 -27.70 -7.14 24.92
C GLY A 213 -27.25 -6.46 23.63
N GLY A 214 -26.56 -7.22 22.77
CA GLY A 214 -26.50 -6.98 21.32
C GLY A 214 -25.25 -6.25 20.80
N GLY A 215 -24.51 -6.92 19.90
CA GLY A 215 -23.65 -6.26 18.91
C GLY A 215 -22.19 -6.02 19.30
N SER A 216 -21.40 -7.09 19.46
CA SER A 216 -19.93 -6.97 19.52
C SER A 216 -19.34 -6.84 18.11
N TYR A 217 -19.09 -5.60 17.65
CA TYR A 217 -18.18 -5.29 16.54
C TYR A 217 -16.72 -5.14 17.04
N GLY A 218 -16.32 -5.94 18.03
CA GLY A 218 -14.95 -6.01 18.52
C GLY A 218 -14.17 -7.05 17.73
N GLN A 219 -13.50 -6.64 16.66
CA GLN A 219 -12.70 -7.51 15.80
C GLN A 219 -11.48 -8.04 16.58
N VAL A 220 -11.65 -9.18 17.23
CA VAL A 220 -10.55 -10.04 17.68
C VAL A 220 -9.93 -10.60 16.40
N VAL A 221 -8.90 -9.93 15.89
CA VAL A 221 -8.08 -10.49 14.82
C VAL A 221 -7.44 -11.77 15.37
N SER A 222 -7.68 -12.89 14.67
CA SER A 222 -7.21 -14.22 15.05
C SER A 222 -5.70 -14.23 15.34
N LYS A 223 -5.28 -15.00 16.35
CA LYS A 223 -3.88 -15.16 16.80
C LYS A 223 -2.91 -15.71 15.73
N ASN A 224 -3.36 -15.92 14.50
CA ASN A 224 -2.64 -16.50 13.37
C ASN A 224 -2.61 -15.60 12.12
N TRP A 225 -3.26 -14.44 12.14
CA TRP A 225 -3.23 -13.47 11.03
C TRP A 225 -1.89 -12.75 10.95
N SER A 226 -1.37 -12.55 9.75
CA SER A 226 -0.15 -11.77 9.50
C SER A 226 -0.22 -11.14 8.13
N ALA A 227 -0.02 -9.82 8.05
CA ALA A 227 0.01 -9.12 6.76
C ALA A 227 1.13 -9.67 5.85
N THR A 228 2.27 -10.03 6.43
CA THR A 228 3.39 -10.69 5.74
C THR A 228 2.96 -12.00 5.07
N LYS A 229 2.23 -12.87 5.78
CA LYS A 229 1.74 -14.14 5.22
C LYS A 229 0.74 -13.92 4.10
N GLN A 230 -0.10 -12.90 4.19
CA GLN A 230 -1.03 -12.55 3.12
C GLN A 230 -0.31 -12.12 1.86
N ILE A 231 0.67 -11.21 1.99
CA ILE A 231 1.49 -10.79 0.85
C ILE A 231 2.21 -11.99 0.23
N GLN A 232 2.82 -12.86 1.05
CA GLN A 232 3.49 -14.07 0.55
C GLN A 232 2.51 -14.97 -0.23
N ALA A 233 1.30 -15.15 0.29
CA ALA A 233 0.28 -15.95 -0.39
C ALA A 233 -0.21 -15.31 -1.69
N MET A 234 -0.26 -13.98 -1.79
CA MET A 234 -0.55 -13.30 -3.06
C MET A 234 0.57 -13.49 -4.10
N VAL A 235 1.84 -13.54 -3.66
CA VAL A 235 3.02 -13.73 -4.53
C VAL A 235 3.19 -15.20 -4.98
N ALA A 236 2.83 -16.17 -4.14
CA ALA A 236 3.17 -17.59 -4.35
C ALA A 236 2.77 -18.16 -5.73
N ASN A 237 1.65 -17.70 -6.29
CA ASN A 237 1.15 -18.15 -7.60
C ASN A 237 1.28 -17.07 -8.69
N LEU A 238 2.00 -15.97 -8.43
CA LEU A 238 2.15 -14.88 -9.39
C LEU A 238 3.24 -15.22 -10.42
N VAL A 239 2.85 -15.92 -11.49
CA VAL A 239 3.78 -16.41 -12.53
C VAL A 239 3.70 -15.56 -13.79
N LEU A 240 4.86 -15.11 -14.28
CA LEU A 240 4.98 -14.40 -15.55
C LEU A 240 4.49 -15.28 -16.72
N PRO A 241 3.51 -14.83 -17.53
CA PRO A 241 3.09 -15.55 -18.74
C PRO A 241 4.25 -15.73 -19.73
N ARG A 242 4.32 -16.90 -20.39
CA ARG A 242 5.40 -17.26 -21.33
C ARG A 242 4.83 -17.81 -22.64
N GLY A 243 5.60 -17.66 -23.73
CA GLY A 243 5.21 -18.19 -25.04
C GLY A 243 4.00 -17.45 -25.61
N ALA A 244 3.03 -18.18 -26.15
CA ALA A 244 1.81 -17.61 -26.74
C ALA A 244 0.95 -16.79 -25.74
N GLU A 245 1.08 -17.06 -24.44
CA GLU A 245 0.35 -16.32 -23.39
C GLU A 245 0.98 -14.95 -23.07
N ALA A 246 2.22 -14.70 -23.52
CA ALA A 246 2.93 -13.46 -23.21
C ALA A 246 2.40 -12.24 -24.00
N SER A 247 1.85 -12.47 -25.19
CA SER A 247 1.17 -11.47 -26.02
C SER A 247 -0.35 -11.56 -25.90
N GLY A 248 -0.86 -12.37 -24.98
CA GLY A 248 -2.28 -12.67 -24.83
C GLY A 248 -2.96 -11.91 -23.69
N PRO A 249 -4.28 -12.11 -23.52
CA PRO A 249 -5.10 -11.44 -22.50
C PRO A 249 -4.75 -11.82 -21.04
N VAL A 250 -3.82 -12.77 -20.84
CA VAL A 250 -3.29 -13.13 -19.53
C VAL A 250 -2.26 -12.11 -19.02
N MET A 251 -1.57 -11.40 -19.91
CA MET A 251 -0.55 -10.41 -19.53
C MET A 251 -1.12 -9.24 -18.70
N PRO A 252 -2.25 -8.61 -19.06
CA PRO A 252 -2.91 -7.59 -18.22
C PRO A 252 -3.22 -8.08 -16.81
N VAL A 253 -3.73 -9.31 -16.68
CA VAL A 253 -4.08 -9.91 -15.39
C VAL A 253 -2.83 -10.08 -14.53
N TYR A 254 -1.72 -10.52 -15.13
CA TYR A 254 -0.44 -10.62 -14.44
C TYR A 254 0.09 -9.25 -13.99
N ILE A 255 0.06 -8.25 -14.86
CA ILE A 255 0.51 -6.88 -14.56
C ILE A 255 -0.32 -6.29 -13.43
N MET A 256 -1.65 -6.33 -13.54
CA MET A 256 -2.54 -5.77 -12.53
C MET A 256 -2.41 -6.50 -11.19
N SER A 257 -2.26 -7.82 -11.20
CA SER A 257 -1.97 -8.61 -10.00
C SER A 257 -0.65 -8.20 -9.36
N SER A 258 0.39 -7.96 -10.17
CA SER A 258 1.70 -7.50 -9.69
C SER A 258 1.64 -6.11 -9.07
N VAL A 259 0.93 -5.18 -9.73
CA VAL A 259 0.67 -3.82 -9.24
C VAL A 259 -0.08 -3.84 -7.92
N MET A 260 -1.13 -4.68 -7.80
CA MET A 260 -1.91 -4.84 -6.56
C MET A 260 -1.04 -5.33 -5.40
N VAL A 261 -0.22 -6.36 -5.64
CA VAL A 261 0.66 -6.90 -4.60
C VAL A 261 1.72 -5.87 -4.20
N LEU A 262 2.31 -5.15 -5.15
CA LEU A 262 3.25 -4.08 -4.88
C LEU A 262 2.63 -3.01 -3.99
N VAL A 263 1.50 -2.43 -4.41
CA VAL A 263 0.84 -1.34 -3.67
C VAL A 263 0.46 -1.79 -2.27
N THR A 264 -0.09 -2.99 -2.14
CA THR A 264 -0.48 -3.52 -0.83
C THR A 264 0.75 -3.79 0.06
N TRP A 265 1.84 -4.31 -0.50
CA TRP A 265 3.12 -4.47 0.21
C TRP A 265 3.67 -3.14 0.71
N VAL A 266 3.63 -2.09 -0.13
CA VAL A 266 4.07 -0.74 0.24
C VAL A 266 3.22 -0.17 1.39
N LEU A 267 1.89 -0.29 1.33
CA LEU A 267 1.00 0.19 2.39
C LEU A 267 1.27 -0.52 3.73
N VAL A 268 1.49 -1.84 3.69
CA VAL A 268 1.82 -2.66 4.86
C VAL A 268 3.19 -2.29 5.42
N ALA A 269 4.15 -1.91 4.58
CA ALA A 269 5.46 -1.44 5.01
C ALA A 269 5.40 -0.04 5.64
N ALA A 270 4.60 0.86 5.07
CA ALA A 270 4.45 2.23 5.53
C ALA A 270 3.71 2.34 6.87
N VAL A 271 2.65 1.57 7.05
CA VAL A 271 1.73 1.67 8.20
C VAL A 271 2.00 0.53 9.19
N PRO A 272 1.98 0.74 10.52
CA PRO A 272 2.11 -0.33 11.51
C PRO A 272 0.92 -1.31 11.43
N CYS A 273 1.01 -2.25 10.52
CA CYS A 273 0.10 -3.39 10.40
C CYS A 273 0.67 -4.53 11.25
N GLN A 274 -0.16 -5.43 11.78
CA GLN A 274 0.32 -6.61 12.53
C GLN A 274 1.23 -7.46 11.61
N THR A 275 2.53 -7.23 11.70
CA THR A 275 3.55 -7.82 10.86
C THR A 275 4.50 -8.62 11.74
N SER A 276 4.73 -9.88 11.39
CA SER A 276 5.89 -10.57 11.95
C SER A 276 7.12 -9.91 11.32
N SER A 277 8.12 -9.61 12.15
CA SER A 277 9.26 -8.68 12.00
C SER A 277 10.09 -8.67 10.71
N VAL A 278 9.73 -9.43 9.68
CA VAL A 278 10.43 -9.47 8.40
C VAL A 278 9.40 -9.28 7.28
N LEU A 279 9.33 -8.07 6.73
CA LEU A 279 8.62 -7.85 5.48
C LEU A 279 9.34 -8.64 4.38
N VAL A 280 8.58 -9.51 3.71
CA VAL A 280 9.08 -10.52 2.77
C VAL A 280 9.78 -9.86 1.57
N ALA A 281 10.73 -10.62 1.02
CA ALA A 281 11.56 -10.40 -0.16
C ALA A 281 10.85 -9.69 -1.33
N PRO A 282 11.60 -8.94 -2.17
CA PRO A 282 11.05 -8.18 -3.30
C PRO A 282 10.17 -9.07 -4.18
N LEU A 283 9.02 -8.55 -4.63
CA LEU A 283 8.21 -9.30 -5.60
C LEU A 283 9.10 -9.63 -6.81
N PRO A 284 9.00 -10.85 -7.37
CA PRO A 284 9.76 -11.23 -8.55
C PRO A 284 9.17 -10.53 -9.78
N LEU A 285 9.46 -9.23 -9.93
CA LEU A 285 9.07 -8.44 -11.09
C LEU A 285 10.02 -8.68 -12.26
N PRO A 286 9.49 -8.74 -13.50
CA PRO A 286 10.29 -9.03 -14.69
C PRO A 286 11.08 -7.79 -15.12
N LYS A 287 12.37 -7.71 -14.73
CA LYS A 287 13.25 -6.55 -15.02
C LYS A 287 13.38 -6.18 -16.51
N HIS A 288 13.05 -7.08 -17.43
CA HIS A 288 13.13 -6.86 -18.87
C HIS A 288 11.88 -6.20 -19.46
N GLN A 289 10.78 -6.10 -18.69
CA GLN A 289 9.54 -5.47 -19.13
C GLN A 289 9.57 -3.98 -18.80
N SER A 290 9.21 -3.14 -19.78
CA SER A 290 9.24 -1.68 -19.65
C SER A 290 8.37 -1.17 -18.48
N TRP A 291 7.18 -1.74 -18.31
CA TRP A 291 6.25 -1.38 -17.22
C TRP A 291 6.80 -1.71 -15.82
N ALA A 292 7.67 -2.71 -15.71
CA ALA A 292 8.17 -3.21 -14.42
C ALA A 292 9.39 -2.43 -13.90
N SER A 293 10.10 -1.70 -14.77
CA SER A 293 11.34 -1.00 -14.39
C SER A 293 11.15 -0.01 -13.24
N ALA A 294 10.15 0.88 -13.35
CA ALA A 294 9.83 1.85 -12.30
C ALA A 294 9.33 1.18 -11.01
N ALA A 295 8.52 0.12 -11.14
CA ALA A 295 8.04 -0.67 -10.01
C ALA A 295 9.19 -1.36 -9.25
N VAL A 296 10.19 -1.89 -9.96
CA VAL A 296 11.41 -2.47 -9.35
C VAL A 296 12.21 -1.39 -8.61
N ASN A 297 12.36 -0.20 -9.19
CA ASN A 297 13.05 0.90 -8.52
C ASN A 297 12.38 1.26 -7.18
N ILE A 298 11.05 1.36 -7.15
CA ILE A 298 10.29 1.62 -5.91
C ILE A 298 10.52 0.50 -4.89
N GLN A 299 10.49 -0.76 -5.31
CA GLN A 299 10.78 -1.88 -4.42
C GLN A 299 12.18 -1.84 -3.83
N GLU A 300 13.19 -1.50 -4.65
CA GLU A 300 14.58 -1.39 -4.20
C GLU A 300 14.71 -0.26 -3.18
N ARG A 301 14.16 0.94 -3.45
CA ARG A 301 14.18 2.09 -2.53
C ARG A 301 13.50 1.77 -1.19
N ILE A 302 12.31 1.17 -1.22
CA ILE A 302 11.58 0.80 0.02
C ILE A 302 12.30 -0.34 0.74
N GLY A 303 12.88 -1.29 0.01
CA GLY A 303 13.70 -2.35 0.57
C GLY A 303 14.94 -1.83 1.29
N GLU A 304 15.54 -0.74 0.81
CA GLU A 304 16.61 -0.06 1.52
C GLU A 304 16.11 0.64 2.80
N GLU A 305 14.95 1.30 2.76
CA GLU A 305 14.33 1.91 3.96
C GLU A 305 14.02 0.86 5.04
N LEU A 306 13.53 -0.31 4.64
CA LEU A 306 13.33 -1.44 5.55
C LEU A 306 14.65 -1.88 6.22
N LYS A 307 15.73 -2.02 5.45
CA LYS A 307 17.06 -2.38 5.98
C LYS A 307 17.65 -1.28 6.87
N ARG A 308 17.43 -0.01 6.53
CA ARG A 308 17.86 1.13 7.37
C ARG A 308 17.15 1.11 8.71
N LYS A 309 15.84 0.84 8.72
CA LYS A 309 15.05 0.72 9.95
C LYS A 309 15.46 -0.48 10.80
N GLU A 310 15.68 -1.64 10.17
CA GLU A 310 16.14 -2.85 10.87
C GLU A 310 17.43 -2.60 11.65
N LYS A 311 18.41 -1.91 11.03
CA LYS A 311 19.68 -1.55 11.67
C LYS A 311 19.52 -0.55 12.82
N ARG A 312 18.62 0.43 12.69
CA ARG A 312 18.42 1.49 13.69
C ARG A 312 17.66 0.97 14.93
N CYS A 313 16.65 0.13 14.73
CA CYS A 313 15.70 -0.26 15.78
C CYS A 313 15.75 -1.74 16.16
N GLY A 314 16.84 -2.45 15.83
CA GLY A 314 17.08 -3.83 16.27
C GLY A 314 16.04 -4.85 15.79
N GLY A 315 15.51 -4.67 14.57
CA GLY A 315 14.44 -5.51 14.00
C GLY A 315 13.04 -5.26 14.56
N GLY A 316 12.85 -4.19 15.34
CA GLY A 316 11.55 -3.79 15.89
C GLY A 316 10.59 -3.24 14.84
N GLY A 317 9.37 -3.78 14.83
CA GLY A 317 8.29 -3.38 13.93
C GLY A 317 7.70 -2.02 14.29
N GLY A 318 7.75 -1.12 13.30
CA GLY A 318 6.99 0.11 13.25
C GLY A 318 6.84 0.52 11.79
N GLY A 319 5.77 1.22 11.43
CA GLY A 319 5.56 1.68 10.06
C GLY A 319 6.72 2.55 9.54
N LEU A 320 7.03 2.45 8.24
CA LEU A 320 8.06 3.25 7.56
C LEU A 320 7.59 4.64 7.11
N MET A 321 6.34 5.00 7.37
CA MET A 321 5.82 6.30 6.95
C MET A 321 6.67 7.45 7.48
N GLU A 322 7.06 8.37 6.60
CA GLU A 322 8.08 9.40 6.87
C GLU A 322 7.73 10.27 8.09
N GLU A 323 6.47 10.69 8.20
CA GLU A 323 5.96 11.50 9.31
C GLU A 323 6.09 10.77 10.66
N MET A 324 5.93 9.44 10.66
CA MET A 324 6.12 8.63 11.87
C MET A 324 7.60 8.57 12.28
N GLN A 325 8.51 8.44 11.31
CA GLN A 325 9.94 8.41 11.58
C GLN A 325 10.44 9.75 12.13
N ARG A 326 9.96 10.87 11.57
CA ARG A 326 10.27 12.21 12.08
C ARG A 326 9.69 12.43 13.48
N MET A 327 8.43 12.04 13.69
CA MET A 327 7.80 12.07 15.01
C MET A 327 8.55 11.23 16.05
N GLU A 328 9.06 10.05 15.69
CA GLU A 328 9.89 9.22 16.58
C GLU A 328 11.18 9.95 16.97
N LYS A 329 11.89 10.51 15.98
CA LYS A 329 13.16 11.23 16.19
C LYS A 329 12.99 12.42 17.14
N ILE A 330 12.00 13.27 16.88
CA ILE A 330 11.74 14.45 17.73
C ILE A 330 11.21 14.02 19.09
N GLY A 331 10.36 12.97 19.13
CA GLY A 331 9.85 12.41 20.36
C GLY A 331 10.96 11.89 21.30
N LEU A 332 12.01 11.28 20.75
CA LEU A 332 13.20 10.86 21.52
C LEU A 332 13.98 12.07 22.06
N SER A 333 14.20 13.10 21.24
CA SER A 333 14.89 14.34 21.66
C SER A 333 14.12 15.07 22.78
N LEU A 334 12.80 15.21 22.63
CA LEU A 334 11.95 15.80 23.67
C LEU A 334 11.88 14.94 24.94
N MET A 335 11.99 13.61 24.80
CA MET A 335 12.06 12.70 25.95
C MET A 335 13.36 12.92 26.73
N GLU A 336 14.49 13.01 26.04
CA GLU A 336 15.80 13.26 26.64
C GLU A 336 15.84 14.58 27.41
N PHE A 337 15.27 15.65 26.83
CA PHE A 337 15.06 16.90 27.54
C PHE A 337 14.20 16.71 28.80
N ALA A 338 13.04 16.04 28.68
CA ALA A 338 12.15 15.82 29.82
C ALA A 338 12.75 14.95 30.94
N GLU A 339 13.81 14.18 30.65
CA GLU A 339 14.57 13.42 31.64
C GLU A 339 15.65 14.25 32.35
N ARG A 340 16.23 15.23 31.66
CA ARG A 340 17.29 16.10 32.19
C ARG A 340 16.78 17.36 32.87
N PHE A 341 15.55 17.77 32.54
CA PHE A 341 14.94 19.00 33.02
C PHE A 341 15.11 19.23 34.53
N ARG A 342 15.56 20.43 34.87
CA ARG A 342 15.56 20.97 36.23
C ARG A 342 14.87 22.33 36.20
N TYR A 343 14.11 22.64 37.24
CA TYR A 343 13.48 23.94 37.38
C TYR A 343 14.40 24.91 38.15
N PRO A 344 14.54 26.18 37.72
CA PRO A 344 14.07 26.74 36.45
C PRO A 344 14.88 26.20 35.25
N ALA A 345 14.26 26.18 34.08
CA ALA A 345 14.90 25.75 32.84
C ALA A 345 16.01 26.73 32.43
N ASP A 346 17.07 26.22 31.82
CA ASP A 346 18.10 27.07 31.21
C ASP A 346 17.53 27.73 29.94
N GLU A 347 17.84 29.01 29.71
CA GLU A 347 17.30 29.78 28.57
C GLU A 347 17.66 29.13 27.21
N GLU A 348 18.86 28.56 27.09
CA GLU A 348 19.30 27.83 25.88
C GLU A 348 18.47 26.56 25.65
N GLU A 349 18.21 25.78 26.72
CA GLU A 349 17.37 24.59 26.64
C GLU A 349 15.91 24.95 26.30
N GLU A 350 15.38 26.07 26.82
CA GLU A 350 14.02 26.51 26.49
C GLU A 350 13.87 26.88 25.01
N VAL A 351 14.90 27.46 24.40
CA VAL A 351 14.92 27.79 22.97
C VAL A 351 15.00 26.52 22.12
N GLU A 352 15.93 25.61 22.43
CA GLU A 352 16.07 24.35 21.69
C GLU A 352 14.77 23.52 21.75
N VAL A 353 14.15 23.44 22.93
CA VAL A 353 12.90 22.69 23.11
C VAL A 353 11.74 23.37 22.39
N ALA A 354 11.69 24.70 22.37
CA ALA A 354 10.66 25.41 21.61
C ALA A 354 10.72 25.04 20.12
N GLU A 355 11.92 25.02 19.52
CA GLU A 355 12.12 24.61 18.13
C GLU A 355 11.64 23.17 17.88
N LYS A 356 12.00 22.23 18.77
CA LYS A 356 11.56 20.82 18.68
C LYS A 356 10.06 20.63 18.85
N VAL A 357 9.45 21.43 19.73
CA VAL A 357 8.00 21.41 19.96
C VAL A 357 7.25 21.95 18.75
N ASP A 358 7.77 22.98 18.09
CA ASP A 358 7.19 23.51 16.86
C ASP A 358 7.36 22.54 15.68
N GLU A 359 8.52 21.88 15.55
CA GLU A 359 8.74 20.81 14.56
C GLU A 359 7.74 19.65 14.76
N MET A 360 7.49 19.24 16.01
CA MET A 360 6.50 18.19 16.34
C MET A 360 5.06 18.64 16.04
N GLU A 361 4.72 19.90 16.32
CA GLU A 361 3.39 20.45 16.04
C GLU A 361 3.12 20.49 14.53
N GLU A 362 4.10 20.91 13.73
CA GLU A 362 4.00 20.93 12.27
C GLU A 362 3.67 19.54 11.72
N ILE A 363 4.38 18.50 12.21
CA ILE A 363 4.11 17.11 11.85
C ILE A 363 2.69 16.71 12.24
N CYS A 364 2.25 17.02 13.47
CA CYS A 364 0.93 16.67 13.95
C CYS A 364 -0.19 17.30 13.10
N ARG A 365 0.02 18.55 12.65
CA ARG A 365 -0.92 19.27 11.77
C ARG A 365 -0.96 18.66 10.38
N GLY A 366 0.20 18.38 9.77
CA GLY A 366 0.26 17.73 8.46
C GLY A 366 -0.39 16.35 8.45
N MET A 367 -0.17 15.57 9.51
CA MET A 367 -0.76 14.24 9.68
C MET A 367 -2.28 14.27 9.91
N GLU A 368 -2.84 15.33 10.49
CA GLU A 368 -4.28 15.40 10.78
C GLU A 368 -5.12 15.24 9.51
N VAL A 369 -4.88 16.10 8.53
CA VAL A 369 -5.61 16.10 7.25
C VAL A 369 -5.14 14.93 6.39
N GLY A 370 -3.81 14.73 6.28
CA GLY A 370 -3.25 13.72 5.40
C GLY A 370 -3.68 12.29 5.73
N LEU A 371 -3.84 11.94 7.02
CA LEU A 371 -4.28 10.60 7.43
C LEU A 371 -5.76 10.35 7.18
N GLU A 372 -6.61 11.37 7.22
CA GLU A 372 -8.02 11.25 6.86
C GLU A 372 -8.16 10.97 5.36
N ASP A 373 -7.43 11.74 4.54
CA ASP A 373 -7.40 11.60 3.10
C ASP A 373 -6.85 10.24 2.65
N LEU A 374 -5.73 9.81 3.26
CA LEU A 374 -5.14 8.50 2.99
C LEU A 374 -6.12 7.36 3.34
N GLN A 375 -6.77 7.42 4.50
CA GLN A 375 -7.78 6.42 4.87
C GLN A 375 -8.94 6.38 3.88
N ARG A 376 -9.42 7.55 3.43
CA ARG A 376 -10.52 7.64 2.47
C ARG A 376 -10.13 6.97 1.15
N GLN A 377 -8.92 7.21 0.63
CA GLN A 377 -8.42 6.54 -0.57
C GLN A 377 -8.27 5.03 -0.37
N VAL A 378 -7.75 4.55 0.77
CA VAL A 378 -7.69 3.10 1.07
C VAL A 378 -9.09 2.47 1.05
N ARG A 379 -10.10 3.14 1.62
CA ARG A 379 -11.50 2.69 1.55
C ARG A 379 -12.05 2.71 0.11
N GLN A 380 -11.67 3.71 -0.69
CA GLN A 380 -12.06 3.77 -2.09
C GLN A 380 -11.47 2.59 -2.88
N VAL A 381 -10.20 2.25 -2.65
CA VAL A 381 -9.55 1.04 -3.20
C VAL A 381 -10.29 -0.21 -2.77
N PHE A 382 -10.62 -0.36 -1.49
CA PHE A 382 -11.42 -1.48 -0.99
C PHE A 382 -12.74 -1.64 -1.77
N HIS A 383 -13.51 -0.55 -1.94
CA HIS A 383 -14.78 -0.60 -2.66
C HIS A 383 -14.61 -0.91 -4.16
N ARG A 384 -13.56 -0.39 -4.80
CA ARG A 384 -13.23 -0.72 -6.19
C ARG A 384 -12.89 -2.20 -6.36
N LEU A 385 -12.11 -2.76 -5.44
CA LEU A 385 -11.76 -4.19 -5.42
C LEU A 385 -13.00 -5.08 -5.22
N VAL A 386 -13.91 -4.71 -4.31
CA VAL A 386 -15.20 -5.42 -4.15
C VAL A 386 -16.00 -5.42 -5.45
N ARG A 387 -16.10 -4.27 -6.12
CA ARG A 387 -16.79 -4.16 -7.41
C ARG A 387 -16.11 -5.01 -8.49
N SER A 388 -14.79 -4.92 -8.62
CA SER A 388 -14.01 -5.73 -9.56
C SER A 388 -14.24 -7.22 -9.35
N ARG A 389 -14.27 -7.68 -8.09
CA ARG A 389 -14.58 -9.08 -7.75
C ARG A 389 -15.95 -9.51 -8.29
N ILE A 390 -16.99 -8.69 -8.12
CA ILE A 390 -18.34 -8.98 -8.59
C ILE A 390 -18.38 -9.06 -10.12
N GLU A 391 -17.72 -8.11 -10.80
CA GLU A 391 -17.61 -8.08 -12.26
C GLU A 391 -16.92 -9.35 -12.78
N ILE A 392 -15.75 -9.72 -12.24
CA ILE A 392 -15.03 -10.93 -12.66
C ILE A 392 -15.86 -12.20 -12.43
N VAL A 393 -16.52 -12.34 -11.28
CA VAL A 393 -17.39 -13.49 -11.00
C VAL A 393 -18.54 -13.55 -11.99
N SER A 394 -19.18 -12.40 -12.29
CA SER A 394 -20.28 -12.35 -13.25
C SER A 394 -19.86 -12.77 -14.67
N VAL A 395 -18.62 -12.49 -15.05
CA VAL A 395 -18.07 -12.94 -16.35
C VAL A 395 -17.79 -14.44 -16.35
N LEU A 396 -17.23 -14.98 -15.25
CA LEU A 396 -17.00 -16.42 -15.11
C LEU A 396 -18.30 -17.22 -15.12
N ASP A 397 -19.36 -16.71 -14.49
CA ASP A 397 -20.69 -17.35 -14.46
C ASP A 397 -21.40 -17.33 -15.82
N GLN A 398 -21.02 -16.40 -16.71
CA GLN A 398 -21.54 -16.29 -18.08
C GLN A 398 -20.79 -17.18 -19.10
N ALA A 399 -19.66 -17.79 -18.71
CA ALA A 399 -19.00 -18.78 -19.54
C ALA A 399 -19.87 -20.04 -19.64
N PRO A 400 -20.23 -20.52 -20.84
CA PRO A 400 -21.04 -21.73 -20.97
C PRO A 400 -20.31 -22.91 -20.34
N ALA A 401 -21.01 -23.67 -19.49
CA ALA A 401 -20.53 -24.97 -19.02
C ALA A 401 -20.28 -25.85 -20.26
N ILE A 402 -19.01 -26.05 -20.60
CA ILE A 402 -18.58 -26.94 -21.69
C ILE A 402 -18.83 -28.40 -21.28
#